data_AF-A0A818P7J0-F1
#
_entry.id   AF-A0A818P7J0-F1
#
_cell.length_a   1.000
_cell.length_b   1.000
_cell.length_c   1.000
_cell.angle_alpha   90.00
_cell.angle_beta   90.00
_cell.angle_gamma   90.00
#
_symmetry.space_group_name_H-M   'P 1'
#
loop_
_entity.id
_entity.type
_entity.pdbx_description
1 polymer ?
#
loop_
_entity_poly.entity_id
_entity_poly.type
_entity_poly.pdbx_seq_one_letter_code
_entity_poly.pdbx_strand_id
1 'polypeptide(L)'
;MFKFRHILTDIYQHLNMSYKQNHSWNSSSSNEIFYRGQLITNEDFDYLKQIRGSIISMNTFLSTTKSIQVALMYAGRYLNNKDMASVVFIIEKDPWLNTR
;
A
#
# COMPACT_ATOMS: atom_id res chain seq x y z
N MET A 1 20.20 29.36 -4.78
CA MET A 1 19.34 28.59 -3.85
C MET A 1 19.11 27.20 -4.45
N PHE A 2 20.04 26.25 -4.24
CA PHE A 2 20.03 24.90 -4.87
C PHE A 2 20.14 23.75 -3.85
N LYS A 3 19.75 23.98 -2.59
CA LYS A 3 20.01 23.04 -1.47
C LYS A 3 19.35 21.66 -1.66
N PHE A 4 18.31 21.55 -2.48
CA PHE A 4 17.58 20.31 -2.71
C PHE A 4 17.93 19.60 -4.02
N ARG A 5 18.79 20.17 -4.88
CA ARG A 5 19.08 19.57 -6.20
C ARG A 5 19.69 18.18 -6.08
N HIS A 6 20.63 18.01 -5.17
CA HIS A 6 21.30 16.72 -4.94
C HIS A 6 20.32 15.69 -4.38
N ILE A 7 19.51 16.07 -3.39
CA ILE A 7 18.48 15.20 -2.79
C ILE A 7 17.47 14.74 -3.86
N LEU A 8 16.99 15.66 -4.70
CA LEU A 8 16.04 15.31 -5.78
C LEU A 8 16.69 14.39 -6.83
N THR A 9 17.97 14.60 -7.14
CA THR A 9 18.71 13.75 -8.09
C THR A 9 18.90 12.35 -7.53
N ASP A 10 19.27 12.22 -6.26
CA ASP A 10 19.45 10.92 -5.60
C ASP A 10 18.13 10.16 -5.47
N ILE A 11 17.04 10.85 -5.11
CA ILE A 11 15.69 10.25 -5.07
C ILE A 11 15.31 9.75 -6.47
N TYR A 12 15.50 10.57 -7.50
CA TYR A 12 15.19 10.18 -8.87
C TYR A 12 15.98 8.95 -9.33
N GLN A 13 17.28 8.92 -9.06
CA GLN A 13 18.14 7.79 -9.43
C GLN A 13 17.71 6.50 -8.71
N HIS A 14 17.41 6.57 -7.42
CA HIS A 14 16.90 5.43 -6.66
C HIS A 14 15.57 4.92 -7.23
N LEU A 15 14.61 5.82 -7.48
CA LEU A 15 13.31 5.45 -8.04
C LEU A 15 13.46 4.76 -9.40
N ASN A 16 14.31 5.27 -10.28
CA ASN A 16 14.55 4.69 -11.61
C ASN A 16 15.21 3.30 -11.51
N MET A 17 16.17 3.13 -10.60
CA MET A 17 16.82 1.85 -10.37
C MET A 17 15.85 0.80 -9.81
N SER A 18 15.06 1.16 -8.81
CA SER A 18 14.02 0.29 -8.25
C SER A 18 12.94 -0.04 -9.27
N TYR A 19 12.52 0.93 -10.10
CA TYR A 19 11.57 0.67 -11.18
C TYR A 19 12.10 -0.38 -12.15
N LYS A 20 13.34 -0.20 -12.65
CA LYS A 20 13.96 -1.16 -13.58
C LYS A 20 14.10 -2.56 -12.98
N GLN A 21 14.49 -2.68 -11.71
CA GLN A 21 14.58 -3.98 -11.04
C GLN A 21 13.21 -4.68 -10.99
N ASN A 22 12.17 -3.96 -10.56
CA ASN A 22 10.83 -4.52 -10.44
C ASN A 22 10.17 -4.79 -11.81
N HIS A 23 10.52 -4.03 -12.85
CA HIS A 23 9.96 -4.19 -14.20
C HIS A 23 10.70 -5.26 -15.02
N SER A 24 12.02 -5.43 -14.82
CA SER A 24 12.82 -6.43 -15.53
C SER A 24 12.52 -7.88 -15.12
N TRP A 25 11.83 -8.09 -13.98
CA TRP A 25 11.54 -9.41 -13.43
C TRP A 25 10.16 -9.98 -13.78
N ASN A 26 9.25 -9.21 -14.37
CA ASN A 26 7.87 -9.66 -14.59
C ASN A 26 7.34 -9.35 -16.00
N SER A 27 7.71 -10.20 -16.95
CA SER A 27 6.95 -10.44 -18.19
C SER A 27 5.87 -11.52 -18.00
N SER A 28 5.53 -11.84 -16.75
CA SER A 28 4.62 -12.92 -16.38
C SER A 28 3.36 -12.31 -15.77
N SER A 29 2.21 -12.62 -16.35
CA SER A 29 0.88 -12.16 -15.93
C SER A 29 0.42 -12.80 -14.60
N SER A 30 1.24 -12.78 -13.56
CA SER A 30 0.83 -13.24 -12.24
C SER A 30 0.10 -12.12 -11.52
N ASN A 31 -1.07 -12.41 -10.93
CA ASN A 31 -1.74 -11.52 -9.98
C ASN A 31 -0.76 -11.23 -8.84
N GLU A 32 -0.16 -10.04 -8.83
CA GLU A 32 0.69 -9.61 -7.73
C GLU A 32 -0.21 -9.24 -6.54
N ILE A 33 -0.07 -9.98 -5.45
CA ILE A 33 -0.75 -9.72 -4.19
C ILE A 33 0.16 -8.91 -3.27
N PHE A 34 -0.41 -7.85 -2.70
CA PHE A 34 0.22 -7.00 -1.71
C PHE A 34 -0.65 -6.94 -0.46
N TYR A 35 -0.02 -6.67 0.67
CA TYR A 35 -0.66 -6.58 1.97
C TYR A 35 -0.42 -5.22 2.60
N ARG A 36 -1.41 -4.72 3.35
CA ARG A 36 -1.29 -3.53 4.19
C ARG A 36 -1.97 -3.80 5.53
N GLY A 37 -1.22 -3.69 6.62
CA GLY A 37 -1.81 -3.68 7.96
C GLY A 37 -2.10 -2.27 8.42
N GLN A 38 -3.22 -2.08 9.11
CA GLN A 38 -3.56 -0.83 9.76
C GLN A 38 -4.44 -1.05 10.99
N LEU A 39 -4.28 -0.21 12.00
CA LEU A 39 -5.26 -0.03 13.07
C LEU A 39 -6.20 1.10 12.66
N ILE A 40 -7.50 0.83 12.63
CA ILE A 40 -8.55 1.81 12.27
C ILE A 40 -9.61 1.85 13.37
N THR A 41 -10.42 2.91 13.40
CA THR A 41 -11.54 2.95 14.35
C THR A 41 -12.66 2.01 13.89
N ASN A 42 -13.56 1.65 14.82
CA ASN A 42 -14.73 0.86 14.45
C ASN A 42 -15.65 1.61 13.47
N GLU A 43 -15.76 2.92 13.58
CA GLU A 43 -16.54 3.75 12.64
C GLU A 43 -15.95 3.66 11.24
N ASP A 44 -14.63 3.79 11.10
CA ASP A 44 -13.94 3.64 9.81
C ASP A 44 -14.14 2.23 9.25
N PHE A 45 -14.06 1.21 10.11
CA PHE A 45 -14.29 -0.17 9.70
C PHE A 45 -15.72 -0.41 9.19
N ASP A 46 -16.73 0.15 9.87
CA ASP A 46 -18.12 0.05 9.46
C ASP A 46 -18.40 0.85 8.19
N TYR A 47 -17.78 2.03 8.02
CA TYR A 47 -17.82 2.77 6.77
C TYR A 47 -17.26 1.94 5.61
N LEU A 48 -16.11 1.28 5.78
CA LEU A 48 -15.51 0.41 4.77
C LEU A 48 -16.45 -0.75 4.37
N LYS A 49 -17.21 -1.31 5.32
CA LYS A 49 -18.23 -2.35 5.00
C LYS A 49 -19.36 -1.78 4.14
N GLN A 50 -19.82 -0.56 4.44
CA GLN A 50 -20.91 0.08 3.70
C GLN A 50 -20.52 0.40 2.26
N ILE A 51 -19.26 0.81 2.01
CA ILE A 51 -18.77 1.17 0.67
C ILE A 51 -18.20 -0.03 -0.11
N ARG A 52 -18.50 -1.27 0.29
CA ARG A 52 -18.02 -2.47 -0.40
C ARG A 52 -18.42 -2.46 -1.88
N GLY A 53 -17.45 -2.62 -2.76
CA GLY A 53 -17.63 -2.57 -4.22
C GLY A 53 -17.39 -1.19 -4.84
N SER A 54 -17.18 -0.16 -4.04
CA SER A 54 -16.79 1.18 -4.49
C SER A 54 -15.29 1.31 -4.65
N ILE A 55 -14.85 2.35 -5.38
CA ILE A 55 -13.45 2.72 -5.52
C ILE A 55 -13.05 3.62 -4.36
N ILE A 56 -11.92 3.32 -3.72
CA ILE A 56 -11.33 4.15 -2.66
C ILE A 56 -10.14 4.89 -3.24
N SER A 57 -10.15 6.22 -3.13
CA SER A 57 -8.98 7.05 -3.41
C SER A 57 -8.23 7.32 -2.12
N MET A 58 -6.90 7.21 -2.15
CA MET A 58 -6.03 7.63 -1.06
C MET A 58 -5.32 8.92 -1.44
N ASN A 59 -5.48 9.94 -0.59
CA ASN A 59 -4.76 11.21 -0.67
C ASN A 59 -3.42 11.19 0.10
N THR A 60 -3.06 10.04 0.68
CA THR A 60 -1.82 9.80 1.41
C THR A 60 -1.03 8.66 0.77
N PHE A 61 0.19 8.46 1.24
CA PHE A 61 1.04 7.38 0.74
C PHE A 61 0.46 6.00 1.08
N LEU A 62 0.18 5.21 0.06
CA LEU A 62 -0.24 3.81 0.18
C LEU A 62 0.99 2.91 0.37
N SER A 63 1.40 2.74 1.62
CA SER A 63 2.43 1.76 2.00
C SER A 63 1.86 0.34 1.99
N THR A 64 2.54 -0.56 1.29
CA THR A 64 2.20 -1.99 1.12
C THR A 64 3.45 -2.86 1.16
N THR A 65 3.28 -4.15 1.44
CA THR A 65 4.36 -5.14 1.49
C THR A 65 3.94 -6.45 0.82
N LYS A 66 4.89 -7.19 0.25
CA LYS A 66 4.65 -8.57 -0.22
C LYS A 66 4.63 -9.60 0.92
N SER A 67 5.03 -9.21 2.14
CA SER A 67 5.08 -10.09 3.32
C SER A 67 3.88 -9.86 4.24
N ILE A 68 3.04 -10.89 4.40
CA ILE A 68 1.92 -10.88 5.33
C ILE A 68 2.36 -10.65 6.78
N GLN A 69 3.54 -11.15 7.17
CA GLN A 69 4.07 -10.99 8.53
C GLN A 69 4.37 -9.53 8.83
N VAL A 70 4.93 -8.82 7.85
CA VAL A 70 5.18 -7.37 7.96
C VAL A 70 3.85 -6.63 8.05
N ALA A 71 2.86 -6.97 7.22
CA ALA A 71 1.53 -6.36 7.31
C ALA A 71 0.88 -6.58 8.68
N LEU A 72 0.92 -7.80 9.23
CA LEU A 72 0.39 -8.09 10.57
C LEU A 72 1.08 -7.26 11.66
N MET A 73 2.38 -6.98 11.55
CA MET A 73 3.07 -6.09 12.48
C MET A 73 2.48 -4.66 12.45
N TYR A 74 2.15 -4.15 11.26
CA TYR A 74 1.55 -2.82 11.08
C TYR A 74 0.04 -2.76 11.37
N ALA A 75 -0.66 -3.89 11.34
CA ALA A 75 -2.06 -3.98 11.78
C ALA A 75 -2.22 -3.66 13.28
N GLY A 76 -1.11 -3.63 14.02
CA GLY A 76 -1.09 -3.40 15.45
C GLY A 76 -1.55 -4.63 16.23
N ARG A 77 -1.50 -4.53 17.55
CA ARG A 77 -2.10 -5.52 18.45
C ARG A 77 -3.40 -4.94 18.98
N TYR A 78 -4.40 -5.79 19.19
CA TYR A 78 -5.59 -5.42 19.93
C TYR A 78 -5.19 -5.11 21.37
N LEU A 79 -4.80 -3.86 21.62
CA LEU A 79 -4.77 -3.29 22.96
C LEU A 79 -6.24 -3.14 23.36
N ASN A 80 -6.60 -3.34 24.63
CA ASN A 80 -7.96 -3.39 25.20
C ASN A 80 -8.91 -2.19 24.90
N ASN A 81 -8.57 -1.33 23.95
CA ASN A 81 -9.41 -0.28 23.44
C ASN A 81 -10.51 -0.85 22.55
N LYS A 82 -11.75 -0.83 23.05
CA LYS A 82 -12.93 -1.41 22.39
C LYS A 82 -13.30 -0.73 21.07
N ASP A 83 -12.74 0.46 20.81
CA ASP A 83 -13.15 1.32 19.70
C ASP A 83 -12.26 1.19 18.45
N MET A 84 -11.33 0.23 18.44
CA MET A 84 -10.36 0.04 17.36
C MET A 84 -10.44 -1.38 16.77
N ALA A 85 -10.31 -1.44 15.45
CA ALA A 85 -10.19 -2.67 14.68
C ALA A 85 -8.79 -2.79 14.08
N SER A 86 -8.15 -3.94 14.31
CA SER A 86 -6.91 -4.33 13.64
C SER A 86 -7.25 -5.01 12.32
N VAL A 87 -6.82 -4.43 11.20
CA VAL A 87 -7.18 -4.91 9.86
C VAL A 87 -5.95 -5.15 9.00
N VAL A 88 -6.03 -6.18 8.16
CA VAL A 88 -5.08 -6.41 7.07
C VAL A 88 -5.84 -6.38 5.76
N PHE A 89 -5.49 -5.42 4.91
CA PHE A 89 -5.97 -5.34 3.55
C PHE A 89 -5.14 -6.25 2.65
N ILE A 90 -5.84 -7.02 1.81
CA ILE A 90 -5.26 -7.79 0.71
C ILE A 90 -5.56 -7.00 -0.57
N ILE A 91 -4.51 -6.63 -1.29
CA ILE A 91 -4.56 -5.74 -2.45
C ILE A 91 -4.01 -6.52 -3.64
N GLU A 92 -4.87 -6.81 -4.60
CA GLU A 92 -4.47 -7.40 -5.87
C GLU A 92 -4.23 -6.29 -6.88
N LYS A 93 -3.08 -6.34 -7.56
CA LYS A 93 -2.82 -5.46 -8.68
C LYS A 93 -3.71 -5.88 -9.85
N ASP A 94 -4.62 -5.01 -10.25
CA ASP A 94 -5.38 -5.19 -11.49
C ASP A 94 -4.41 -5.05 -12.69
N PRO A 95 -4.19 -6.13 -13.48
CA PRO A 95 -3.30 -6.09 -14.63
C PRO A 95 -3.87 -5.28 -15.80
N TRP A 96 -5.16 -4.92 -15.77
CA TRP A 96 -5.86 -4.22 -16.85
C TRP A 96 -5.96 -2.70 -16.65
N LEU A 97 -5.49 -2.17 -15.51
CA LEU A 97 -5.32 -0.73 -15.28
C LEU A 97 -4.05 -0.20 -15.96
N ASN A 98 -3.88 -0.52 -17.24
CA ASN A 98 -2.97 0.18 -18.13
C ASN A 98 -3.81 1.12 -19.01
N THR A 99 -3.81 2.40 -18.66
CA THR A 99 -4.20 3.55 -19.50
C THR A 99 -5.69 3.66 -19.86
N ARG A 100 -6.40 4.56 -19.18
CA ARG A 100 -7.46 5.39 -19.78
C ARG A 100 -7.09 6.84 -19.60
#